data_AF-A0ABD1HPD6-F1
#
_entry.id   AF-A0ABD1HPD6-F1
#
_cell.length_a   1.000
_cell.length_b   1.000
_cell.length_c   1.000
_cell.angle_alpha   90.00
_cell.angle_beta   90.00
_cell.angle_gamma   90.00
#
_symmetry.space_group_name_H-M   'P 1'
#
loop_
_entity.id
_entity.type
_entity.pdbx_description
1 polymer ?
#
loop_
_entity_poly.entity_id
_entity_poly.type
_entity_poly.pdbx_seq_one_letter_code
_entity_poly.pdbx_strand_id
1 'polypeptide(L)'
;MASITAASADAGGDRTPLLHDYNMEYSGGEAENTIPPPPMISSDPKQRLVSLDVFRGLTVALMILVDDAGGAFPSINHAPWFGLTLADFVMPFFLFGVGVSVSLVFKRVENRLEATKRVMARSIKLFLLGMILQGGYFHGRGDLTYGIDLEKIRVMGVLQRIAIGYMLASALEIWLVNNTAVNSTITFTKRYSYQIVAGILVGVIYMVLLYGLYVPDWNFDASSLTMTQRTLLGANSQTVYCGIRGSLEPPCTAVGFIDRVIIGENHLYQRPAYRRTKECSVNSPDYGPPPPNSPAWCLAPFDPEGILSSLMAAITCLVGLHYGHVLVHCKDQKQRIIIWFVSSLPLLILGYLLSVTGVPLSKQLYTLSYMFVTAGASGVLLTVIYFIVDIRCIRNPTLLFQWMGMNALVVYALAACDIFPAAVQGFYWRSPENNLVNLSERLLQWIFRSDKWGTLIFVFVEILFWGFVAGFLHFKRVYIKF
;
A
#
# COMPACT_ATOMS: atom_id res chain seq x y z
N MET A 1 -13.38 -28.42 5.55
CA MET A 1 -12.05 -28.98 5.90
C MET A 1 -11.06 -28.54 4.85
N ALA A 2 -10.33 -27.45 5.13
CA ALA A 2 -9.27 -26.97 4.25
C ALA A 2 -8.04 -27.89 4.42
N SER A 3 -7.65 -28.57 3.35
CA SER A 3 -6.44 -29.39 3.34
C SER A 3 -5.22 -28.48 3.27
N ILE A 4 -4.45 -28.42 4.34
CA ILE A 4 -3.10 -27.86 4.34
C ILE A 4 -2.21 -28.88 3.64
N THR A 5 -2.05 -28.76 2.33
CA THR A 5 -1.00 -29.49 1.61
C THR A 5 0.31 -28.73 1.75
N ALA A 6 1.16 -29.19 2.68
CA ALA A 6 2.59 -28.97 2.59
C ALA A 6 3.08 -29.71 1.33
N ALA A 7 3.21 -28.97 0.22
CA ALA A 7 3.82 -29.52 -0.98
C ALA A 7 5.30 -29.80 -0.69
N SER A 8 5.65 -31.09 -0.65
CA SER A 8 7.03 -31.55 -0.62
C SER A 8 7.78 -31.03 -1.85
N ALA A 9 9.02 -30.62 -1.61
CA ALA A 9 9.96 -30.13 -2.58
C ALA A 9 10.17 -31.14 -3.72
N ASP A 10 9.59 -30.90 -4.89
CA ASP A 10 10.30 -31.01 -6.16
C ASP A 10 9.50 -30.37 -7.30
N ALA A 11 10.21 -29.84 -8.30
CA ALA A 11 9.68 -29.11 -9.48
C ALA A 11 9.15 -27.67 -9.25
N GLY A 12 10.00 -26.80 -8.70
CA GLY A 12 9.80 -25.36 -8.74
C GLY A 12 11.11 -24.63 -8.46
N GLY A 13 11.79 -24.17 -9.52
CA GLY A 13 13.16 -23.64 -9.45
C GLY A 13 13.37 -22.60 -8.34
N ASP A 14 14.07 -23.03 -7.29
CA ASP A 14 14.40 -22.22 -6.12
C ASP A 14 15.32 -21.06 -6.51
N ARG A 15 15.02 -19.86 -6.00
CA ARG A 15 15.78 -18.62 -6.23
C ARG A 15 16.52 -18.28 -4.95
N THR A 16 17.79 -18.62 -4.89
CA THR A 16 18.68 -18.37 -3.74
C THR A 16 18.92 -16.88 -3.54
N PRO A 17 18.67 -16.34 -2.33
CA PRO A 17 19.13 -15.02 -1.93
C PRO A 17 20.67 -15.05 -1.78
N LEU A 18 21.34 -13.95 -2.14
CA LEU A 18 22.77 -13.78 -1.88
C LEU A 18 23.03 -13.59 -0.39
N LEU A 19 23.32 -14.67 0.32
CA LEU A 19 24.27 -14.66 1.43
C LEU A 19 25.61 -15.04 0.82
N HIS A 20 26.53 -14.09 0.72
CA HIS A 20 27.93 -14.44 0.49
C HIS A 20 28.45 -14.91 1.86
N ASP A 21 28.56 -16.23 2.04
CA ASP A 21 29.32 -16.80 3.15
C ASP A 21 30.79 -16.40 2.96
N TYR A 22 31.30 -15.56 3.87
CA TYR A 22 32.72 -15.25 3.96
C TYR A 22 33.32 -16.22 4.98
N ASN A 23 33.68 -17.42 4.54
CA ASN A 23 34.63 -18.26 5.27
C ASN A 23 36.04 -17.76 4.92
N MET A 24 36.72 -17.16 5.90
CA MET A 24 38.14 -16.86 5.81
C MET A 24 38.94 -18.15 5.93
N GLU A 25 39.33 -18.74 4.80
CA GLU A 25 40.51 -19.60 4.75
C GLU A 25 41.67 -18.78 4.20
N TYR A 26 42.56 -18.39 5.11
CA TYR A 26 43.84 -17.77 4.80
C TYR A 26 44.83 -18.88 4.43
N SER A 27 45.21 -18.98 3.16
CA SER A 27 46.48 -19.62 2.80
C SER A 27 47.16 -18.78 1.74
N GLY A 28 48.37 -18.33 2.06
CA GLY A 28 49.09 -17.27 1.36
C GLY A 28 49.72 -17.68 0.03
N GLY A 29 50.06 -16.65 -0.76
CA GLY A 29 50.86 -16.78 -1.97
C GLY A 29 50.72 -15.59 -2.92
N GLU A 30 51.59 -14.61 -2.72
CA GLU A 30 52.15 -13.62 -3.68
C GLU A 30 51.25 -12.63 -4.45
N ALA A 31 51.79 -11.42 -4.55
CA ALA A 31 51.12 -10.19 -4.94
C ALA A 31 51.13 -9.97 -6.46
N GLU A 32 49.96 -9.75 -7.04
CA GLU A 32 49.80 -9.08 -8.33
C GLU A 32 48.80 -7.92 -8.17
N ASN A 33 49.26 -6.68 -8.40
CA ASN A 33 48.50 -5.44 -8.29
C ASN A 33 47.42 -5.35 -9.40
N THR A 34 46.37 -6.15 -9.29
CA THR A 34 45.15 -5.97 -10.05
C THR A 34 44.08 -5.37 -9.15
N ILE A 35 43.67 -4.14 -9.46
CA ILE A 35 42.47 -3.54 -8.89
C ILE A 35 41.34 -4.54 -9.12
N PRO A 36 40.63 -5.03 -8.08
CA PRO A 36 39.55 -5.97 -8.29
C PRO A 36 38.52 -5.30 -9.22
N PRO A 37 38.10 -5.96 -10.30
CA PRO A 37 37.08 -5.40 -11.17
C PRO A 37 35.85 -5.05 -10.33
N PRO A 38 35.15 -3.94 -10.62
CA PRO A 38 33.94 -3.59 -9.90
C PRO A 38 33.00 -4.82 -9.90
N PRO A 39 32.34 -5.15 -8.78
CA PRO A 39 31.61 -6.41 -8.65
C PRO A 39 30.61 -6.52 -9.79
N MET A 40 30.89 -7.43 -10.72
CA MET A 40 30.01 -7.72 -11.84
C MET A 40 28.71 -8.26 -11.25
N ILE A 41 27.61 -7.55 -11.47
CA ILE A 41 26.27 -8.08 -11.21
C ILE A 41 26.16 -9.35 -12.06
N SER A 42 26.15 -10.51 -11.39
CA SER A 42 25.99 -11.81 -12.03
C SER A 42 24.73 -11.82 -12.88
N SER A 43 24.84 -12.34 -14.10
CA SER A 43 23.75 -12.45 -15.08
C SER A 43 22.76 -13.57 -14.76
N ASP A 44 22.65 -14.01 -13.50
CA ASP A 44 21.76 -15.11 -13.13
C ASP A 44 20.29 -14.63 -13.14
N PRO A 45 19.42 -15.20 -13.99
CA PRO A 45 17.99 -14.86 -14.06
C PRO A 45 17.21 -15.12 -12.75
N LYS A 46 17.84 -15.73 -11.73
CA LYS A 46 17.27 -16.01 -10.41
C LYS A 46 17.53 -14.93 -9.34
N GLN A 47 18.37 -13.93 -9.62
CA GLN A 47 18.80 -12.98 -8.60
C GLN A 47 17.70 -11.97 -8.22
N ARG A 48 17.36 -11.87 -6.93
CA ARG A 48 16.42 -10.86 -6.41
C ARG A 48 17.10 -9.49 -6.31
N LEU A 49 16.36 -8.42 -6.58
CA LEU A 49 16.82 -7.05 -6.38
C LEU A 49 16.68 -6.67 -4.90
N VAL A 50 17.81 -6.54 -4.21
CA VAL A 50 17.83 -6.32 -2.75
C VAL A 50 17.19 -5.00 -2.37
N SER A 51 17.48 -3.91 -3.10
CA SER A 51 16.85 -2.61 -2.87
C SER A 51 15.32 -2.63 -2.96
N LEU A 52 14.74 -3.44 -3.85
CA LEU A 52 13.29 -3.59 -3.95
C LEU A 52 12.69 -4.34 -2.77
N ASP A 53 13.39 -5.35 -2.26
CA ASP A 53 12.97 -6.04 -1.04
C ASP A 53 13.08 -5.10 0.17
N VAL A 54 14.18 -4.35 0.32
CA VAL A 54 14.31 -3.33 1.37
C VAL A 54 13.21 -2.26 1.27
N PHE A 55 12.91 -1.76 0.06
CA PHE A 55 11.83 -0.79 -0.16
C PHE A 55 10.49 -1.32 0.30
N ARG A 56 10.14 -2.57 -0.03
CA ARG A 56 8.89 -3.20 0.43
C ARG A 56 8.85 -3.38 1.94
N GLY A 57 9.95 -3.83 2.54
CA GLY A 57 10.01 -4.05 3.98
C GLY A 57 9.94 -2.76 4.78
N LEU A 58 10.58 -1.69 4.28
CA LEU A 58 10.43 -0.35 4.84
C LEU A 58 8.98 0.13 4.74
N THR A 59 8.29 -0.12 3.62
CA THR A 59 6.87 0.23 3.47
C THR A 59 5.98 -0.54 4.45
N VAL A 60 6.25 -1.83 4.69
CA VAL A 60 5.53 -2.63 5.69
C VAL A 60 5.83 -2.12 7.11
N ALA A 61 7.07 -1.81 7.44
CA ALA A 61 7.43 -1.24 8.73
C ALA A 61 6.77 0.14 8.95
N LEU A 62 6.73 0.97 7.90
CA LEU A 62 6.06 2.26 7.94
C LEU A 62 4.55 2.12 8.13
N MET A 63 3.93 1.14 7.48
CA MET A 63 2.51 0.83 7.66
C MET A 63 2.21 0.49 9.13
N ILE A 64 2.95 -0.44 9.73
CA ILE A 64 2.80 -0.79 11.17
C ILE A 64 2.98 0.47 12.03
N LEU A 65 4.00 1.28 11.73
CA LEU A 65 4.24 2.53 12.46
C LEU A 65 3.04 3.48 12.44
N VAL A 66 2.42 3.70 11.29
CA VAL A 66 1.34 4.68 11.16
C VAL A 66 -0.01 4.15 11.61
N ASP A 67 -0.25 2.84 11.48
CA ASP A 67 -1.51 2.21 11.91
C ASP A 67 -1.60 2.19 13.44
N ASP A 68 -0.50 1.83 14.13
CA ASP A 68 -0.51 1.65 15.59
C ASP A 68 -0.11 2.92 16.38
N ALA A 69 0.81 3.74 15.86
CA ALA A 69 1.24 4.98 16.53
C ALA A 69 0.56 6.25 15.97
N GLY A 70 -0.20 6.15 14.88
CA GLY A 70 -0.91 7.29 14.27
C GLY A 70 -1.83 8.02 15.24
N GLY A 71 -2.58 7.29 16.06
CA GLY A 71 -3.48 7.91 17.06
C GLY A 71 -2.75 8.77 18.10
N ALA A 72 -1.47 8.49 18.39
CA ALA A 72 -0.67 9.26 19.34
C ALA A 72 -0.04 10.52 18.73
N PHE A 73 0.24 10.51 17.42
CA PHE A 73 0.94 11.58 16.70
C PHE A 73 0.19 11.97 15.41
N PRO A 74 -0.52 13.12 15.40
CA PRO A 74 -1.29 13.56 14.23
C PRO A 74 -0.47 13.71 12.94
N SER A 75 0.83 13.99 13.02
CA SER A 75 1.73 14.12 11.86
C SER A 75 2.03 12.79 11.17
N ILE A 76 1.89 11.67 11.88
CA ILE A 76 2.08 10.33 11.31
C ILE A 76 0.76 9.61 11.03
N ASN A 77 -0.37 10.16 11.46
CA ASN A 77 -1.71 9.67 11.14
C ASN A 77 -2.19 10.19 9.78
N HIS A 78 -3.17 9.53 9.16
CA HIS A 78 -3.80 9.97 7.93
C HIS A 78 -4.40 11.38 8.01
N ALA A 79 -4.30 12.12 6.90
CA ALA A 79 -5.06 13.36 6.71
C ALA A 79 -6.58 13.04 6.68
N PRO A 80 -7.43 13.81 7.40
CA PRO A 80 -8.87 13.55 7.43
C PRO A 80 -9.55 13.57 6.05
N TRP A 81 -9.15 14.49 5.16
CA TRP A 81 -9.70 14.58 3.82
C TRP A 81 -8.73 15.16 2.79
N PHE A 82 -8.39 16.43 2.96
CA PHE A 82 -7.34 17.12 2.21
C PHE A 82 -6.07 17.21 3.04
N GLY A 83 -4.92 17.15 2.38
CA GLY A 83 -3.61 17.18 2.99
C GLY A 83 -2.79 15.94 2.66
N LEU A 84 -1.56 15.94 3.16
CA LEU A 84 -0.61 14.86 2.97
C LEU A 84 0.21 14.69 4.24
N THR A 85 0.10 13.53 4.85
CA THR A 85 0.80 13.11 6.06
C THR A 85 1.65 11.87 5.80
N LEU A 86 2.46 11.43 6.77
CA LEU A 86 3.36 10.29 6.58
C LEU A 86 2.59 9.00 6.21
N ALA A 87 1.44 8.74 6.85
CA ALA A 87 0.62 7.56 6.56
C ALA A 87 0.13 7.51 5.12
N ASP A 88 -0.07 8.67 4.50
CA ASP A 88 -0.63 8.77 3.15
C ASP A 88 0.35 8.30 2.06
N PHE A 89 1.62 8.05 2.39
CA PHE A 89 2.61 7.51 1.44
C PHE A 89 2.64 5.99 1.35
N VAL A 90 2.16 5.28 2.38
CA VAL A 90 2.29 3.82 2.51
C VAL A 90 1.67 3.07 1.33
N MET A 91 0.42 3.38 0.99
CA MET A 91 -0.30 2.68 -0.08
C MET A 91 0.28 2.94 -1.47
N PRO A 92 0.62 4.19 -1.86
CA PRO A 92 1.37 4.47 -3.09
C PRO A 92 2.71 3.74 -3.17
N PHE A 93 3.45 3.61 -2.07
CA PHE A 93 4.71 2.86 -2.05
C PHE A 93 4.48 1.38 -2.38
N PHE A 94 3.45 0.75 -1.81
CA PHE A 94 3.09 -0.63 -2.18
C PHE A 94 2.76 -0.76 -3.67
N LEU A 95 1.89 0.11 -4.20
CA LEU A 95 1.50 0.08 -5.62
C LEU A 95 2.69 0.28 -6.56
N PHE A 96 3.55 1.24 -6.24
CA PHE A 96 4.76 1.50 -7.01
C PHE A 96 5.70 0.28 -7.00
N GLY A 97 5.94 -0.30 -5.82
CA GLY A 97 6.77 -1.50 -5.68
C GLY A 97 6.20 -2.70 -6.45
N VAL A 98 4.87 -2.89 -6.45
CA VAL A 98 4.19 -3.89 -7.28
C VAL A 98 4.45 -3.64 -8.76
N GLY A 99 4.34 -2.40 -9.22
CA GLY A 99 4.70 -1.99 -10.58
C GLY A 99 6.11 -2.41 -10.98
N VAL A 100 7.12 -2.04 -10.18
CA VAL A 100 8.53 -2.43 -10.42
C VAL A 100 8.68 -3.95 -10.55
N SER A 101 7.89 -4.69 -9.78
CA SER A 101 7.92 -6.16 -9.79
C SER A 101 7.35 -6.77 -11.05
N VAL A 102 6.33 -6.15 -11.64
CA VAL A 102 5.67 -6.62 -12.86
C VAL A 102 6.67 -6.66 -14.02
N SER A 103 7.53 -5.63 -14.18
CA SER A 103 8.54 -5.62 -15.24
C SER A 103 9.56 -6.75 -15.10
N LEU A 104 9.92 -7.09 -13.86
CA LEU A 104 10.91 -8.13 -13.57
C LEU A 104 10.33 -9.53 -13.79
N VAL A 105 9.04 -9.70 -13.51
CA VAL A 105 8.31 -10.96 -13.74
C VAL A 105 8.07 -11.20 -15.23
N PHE A 106 7.63 -10.19 -15.97
CA PHE A 106 7.25 -10.31 -17.38
C PHE A 106 8.34 -9.83 -18.36
N LYS A 107 9.61 -9.81 -17.93
CA LYS A 107 10.77 -9.48 -18.78
C LYS A 107 10.79 -10.23 -20.11
N ARG A 108 10.32 -11.49 -20.12
CA ARG A 108 10.12 -12.30 -21.32
C ARG A 108 8.79 -13.04 -21.23
N VAL A 109 7.85 -12.70 -22.11
CA VAL A 109 6.55 -13.39 -22.23
C VAL A 109 6.60 -14.30 -23.45
N GLU A 110 6.63 -15.61 -23.22
CA GLU A 110 6.61 -16.60 -24.31
C GLU A 110 5.17 -16.86 -24.78
N ASN A 111 4.23 -17.05 -23.86
CA ASN A 111 2.81 -17.26 -24.15
C ASN A 111 1.95 -16.25 -23.38
N ARG A 112 1.30 -15.34 -24.13
CA ARG A 112 0.46 -14.27 -23.58
C ARG A 112 -0.79 -14.79 -22.86
N LEU A 113 -1.41 -15.86 -23.37
CA LEU A 113 -2.62 -16.44 -22.78
C LEU A 113 -2.30 -17.07 -21.42
N GLU A 114 -1.23 -17.86 -21.36
CA GLU A 114 -0.79 -18.49 -20.11
C GLU A 114 -0.35 -17.45 -19.07
N ALA A 115 0.38 -16.42 -19.51
CA ALA A 115 0.73 -15.29 -18.64
C ALA A 115 -0.53 -14.58 -18.09
N THR A 116 -1.53 -14.34 -18.95
CA THR A 116 -2.80 -13.70 -18.54
C THR A 116 -3.56 -14.57 -17.54
N LYS A 117 -3.64 -15.90 -17.73
CA LYS A 117 -4.28 -16.81 -16.78
C LYS A 117 -3.61 -16.75 -15.39
N ARG A 118 -2.28 -16.71 -15.34
CA ARG A 118 -1.54 -16.58 -14.08
C ARG A 118 -1.80 -15.25 -13.38
N VAL A 119 -1.84 -14.16 -14.14
CA VAL A 119 -2.21 -12.83 -13.61
C VAL A 119 -3.62 -12.87 -13.02
N MET A 120 -4.60 -13.37 -13.77
CA MET A 120 -5.99 -13.45 -13.31
C MET A 120 -6.13 -14.30 -12.04
N ALA A 121 -5.52 -15.49 -12.01
CA ALA A 121 -5.58 -16.35 -10.83
C ALA A 121 -4.97 -15.67 -9.59
N ARG A 122 -3.86 -14.95 -9.76
CA ARG A 122 -3.20 -14.22 -8.69
C ARG A 122 -4.03 -13.02 -8.21
N SER A 123 -4.58 -12.23 -9.12
CA SER A 123 -5.46 -11.10 -8.80
C SER A 123 -6.70 -11.57 -8.03
N ILE A 124 -7.33 -12.67 -8.45
CA ILE A 124 -8.49 -13.25 -7.76
C ILE A 124 -8.12 -13.71 -6.34
N LYS A 125 -7.01 -14.44 -6.18
CA LYS A 125 -6.55 -14.88 -4.85
C LYS A 125 -6.28 -13.69 -3.92
N LEU A 126 -5.62 -12.66 -4.43
CA LEU A 126 -5.30 -11.46 -3.65
C LEU A 126 -6.57 -10.68 -3.28
N PHE A 127 -7.53 -10.58 -4.20
CA PHE A 127 -8.82 -9.95 -3.97
C PHE A 127 -9.63 -10.69 -2.90
N LEU A 128 -9.75 -12.02 -3.02
CA LEU A 128 -10.46 -12.86 -2.04
C LEU A 128 -9.78 -12.83 -0.66
N LEU A 129 -8.45 -12.85 -0.62
CA LEU A 129 -7.70 -12.66 0.62
C LEU A 129 -8.03 -11.29 1.25
N GLY A 130 -8.09 -10.23 0.45
CA GLY A 130 -8.53 -8.90 0.88
C GLY A 130 -9.94 -8.91 1.49
N MET A 131 -10.89 -9.58 0.85
CA MET A 131 -12.26 -9.71 1.36
C MET A 131 -12.31 -10.41 2.71
N ILE A 132 -11.51 -11.46 2.91
CA ILE A 132 -11.45 -12.18 4.20
C ILE A 132 -10.83 -11.30 5.29
N LEU A 133 -9.74 -10.60 4.97
CA LEU A 133 -9.00 -9.80 5.95
C LEU A 133 -9.73 -8.50 6.33
N GLN A 134 -10.39 -7.85 5.37
CA GLN A 134 -10.96 -6.50 5.53
C GLN A 134 -12.50 -6.49 5.58
N GLY A 135 -13.15 -7.61 5.24
CA GLY A 135 -14.60 -7.77 5.26
C GLY A 135 -15.20 -7.98 6.65
N GLY A 136 -14.43 -7.80 7.73
CA GLY A 136 -14.92 -7.92 9.10
C GLY A 136 -14.95 -9.35 9.64
N TYR A 137 -14.26 -10.32 9.02
CA TYR A 137 -14.13 -11.67 9.61
C TYR A 137 -13.37 -11.65 10.94
N PHE A 138 -12.30 -10.86 10.99
CA PHE A 138 -11.51 -10.64 12.20
C PHE A 138 -12.01 -9.38 12.90
N HIS A 139 -12.58 -9.55 14.09
CA HIS A 139 -13.10 -8.46 14.90
C HIS A 139 -11.97 -7.90 15.78
N GLY A 140 -11.87 -6.57 15.86
CA GLY A 140 -10.85 -5.87 16.66
C GLY A 140 -11.08 -5.99 18.17
N ARG A 141 -10.20 -5.35 18.97
CA ARG A 141 -10.04 -5.50 20.44
C ARG A 141 -11.30 -5.43 21.32
N GLY A 142 -12.47 -5.02 20.81
CA GLY A 142 -13.68 -4.75 21.59
C GLY A 142 -14.99 -5.36 21.07
N ASP A 143 -14.96 -6.23 20.06
CA ASP A 143 -16.19 -6.83 19.51
C ASP A 143 -16.11 -8.37 19.58
N LEU A 144 -17.03 -8.97 20.34
CA LEU A 144 -17.08 -10.41 20.62
C LEU A 144 -17.97 -11.18 19.64
N THR A 145 -18.51 -10.49 18.63
CA THR A 145 -19.34 -11.11 17.60
C THR A 145 -18.46 -11.93 16.64
N TYR A 146 -18.92 -13.14 16.32
CA TYR A 146 -18.24 -14.06 15.40
C TYR A 146 -19.11 -14.26 14.15
N GLY A 147 -18.53 -14.05 12.97
CA GLY A 147 -19.21 -14.17 11.67
C GLY A 147 -19.17 -12.88 10.86
N ILE A 148 -19.45 -12.96 9.56
CA ILE A 148 -19.53 -11.78 8.68
C ILE A 148 -21.00 -11.54 8.34
N ASP A 149 -21.48 -10.32 8.56
CA ASP A 149 -22.73 -9.86 7.96
C ASP A 149 -22.51 -9.66 6.46
N LEU A 150 -22.97 -10.62 5.66
CA LEU A 150 -22.81 -10.59 4.20
C LEU A 150 -23.55 -9.41 3.56
N GLU A 151 -24.55 -8.82 4.22
CA GLU A 151 -25.23 -7.63 3.72
C GLU A 151 -24.42 -6.35 3.95
N LYS A 152 -23.44 -6.38 4.86
CA LYS A 152 -22.61 -5.22 5.25
C LYS A 152 -21.11 -5.44 5.04
N ILE A 153 -20.73 -6.53 4.37
CA ILE A 153 -19.32 -6.83 4.10
C ILE A 153 -18.71 -5.72 3.26
N ARG A 154 -17.55 -5.21 3.70
CA ARG A 154 -16.80 -4.22 2.94
C ARG A 154 -16.17 -4.88 1.70
N VAL A 155 -16.49 -4.37 0.51
CA VAL A 155 -16.05 -4.99 -0.76
C VAL A 155 -14.69 -4.46 -1.23
N MET A 156 -14.47 -3.14 -1.18
CA MET A 156 -13.22 -2.50 -1.60
C MET A 156 -12.27 -2.27 -0.43
N GLY A 157 -10.98 -2.32 -0.73
CA GLY A 157 -9.94 -2.39 0.28
C GLY A 157 -8.53 -2.30 -0.30
N VAL A 158 -7.53 -2.24 0.56
CA VAL A 158 -6.13 -2.03 0.15
C VAL A 158 -5.63 -3.19 -0.74
N LEU A 159 -5.93 -4.45 -0.39
CA LEU A 159 -5.49 -5.60 -1.16
C LEU A 159 -6.22 -5.70 -2.51
N GLN A 160 -7.51 -5.37 -2.54
CA GLN A 160 -8.32 -5.31 -3.76
C GLN A 160 -7.79 -4.24 -4.71
N ARG A 161 -7.44 -3.06 -4.19
CA ARG A 161 -6.79 -1.99 -4.95
C ARG A 161 -5.45 -2.43 -5.53
N ILE A 162 -4.62 -3.11 -4.74
CA ILE A 162 -3.35 -3.69 -5.22
C ILE A 162 -3.62 -4.74 -6.30
N ALA A 163 -4.65 -5.59 -6.15
CA ALA A 163 -5.01 -6.59 -7.14
C ALA A 163 -5.44 -5.97 -8.48
N ILE A 164 -6.23 -4.89 -8.44
CA ILE A 164 -6.63 -4.10 -9.62
C ILE A 164 -5.40 -3.46 -10.28
N GLY A 165 -4.54 -2.79 -9.50
CA GLY A 165 -3.32 -2.18 -10.01
C GLY A 165 -2.35 -3.19 -10.63
N TYR A 166 -2.17 -4.35 -9.99
CA TYR A 166 -1.37 -5.46 -10.52
C TYR A 166 -1.96 -6.03 -11.81
N MET A 167 -3.27 -6.25 -11.86
CA MET A 167 -3.97 -6.79 -13.02
C MET A 167 -3.84 -5.86 -14.22
N LEU A 168 -4.11 -4.56 -14.04
CA LEU A 168 -4.02 -3.56 -15.10
C LEU A 168 -2.57 -3.41 -15.60
N ALA A 169 -1.60 -3.23 -14.70
CA ALA A 169 -0.20 -3.10 -15.09
C ALA A 169 0.31 -4.34 -15.83
N SER A 170 -0.03 -5.54 -15.35
CA SER A 170 0.39 -6.79 -16.00
C SER A 170 -0.30 -6.99 -17.36
N ALA A 171 -1.58 -6.63 -17.49
CA ALA A 171 -2.28 -6.70 -18.78
C ALA A 171 -1.64 -5.76 -19.82
N LEU A 172 -1.33 -4.52 -19.44
CA LEU A 172 -0.63 -3.58 -20.33
C LEU A 172 0.79 -4.06 -20.66
N GLU A 173 1.50 -4.70 -19.72
CA GLU A 173 2.82 -5.30 -19.96
C GLU A 173 2.77 -6.49 -20.93
N ILE A 174 1.78 -7.36 -20.81
CA ILE A 174 1.66 -8.56 -21.66
C ILE A 174 1.21 -8.21 -23.08
N TRP A 175 0.28 -7.25 -23.21
CA TRP A 175 -0.45 -7.04 -24.47
C TRP A 175 0.01 -5.82 -25.27
N LEU A 176 0.51 -4.75 -24.62
CA LEU A 176 0.83 -3.49 -25.29
C LEU A 176 2.33 -3.21 -25.48
N VAL A 177 3.22 -4.08 -24.97
CA VAL A 177 4.66 -3.92 -25.18
C VAL A 177 5.03 -4.28 -26.62
N ASN A 178 5.72 -3.36 -27.29
CA ASN A 178 6.18 -3.56 -28.67
C ASN A 178 7.45 -4.43 -28.73
N ASN A 179 7.68 -5.11 -29.85
CA ASN A 179 8.83 -6.01 -30.05
C ASN A 179 10.14 -5.29 -30.44
N THR A 180 10.20 -3.96 -30.32
CA THR A 180 11.36 -3.16 -30.73
C THR A 180 12.54 -3.36 -29.78
N ALA A 181 13.74 -3.62 -30.31
CA ALA A 181 14.97 -3.65 -29.53
C ALA A 181 15.28 -2.26 -28.93
N VAL A 182 15.74 -2.24 -27.68
CA VAL A 182 16.03 -1.00 -26.94
C VAL A 182 17.52 -0.72 -27.01
N ASN A 183 17.91 0.23 -27.85
CA ASN A 183 19.31 0.65 -28.03
C ASN A 183 19.54 2.13 -27.64
N SER A 184 18.47 2.88 -27.42
CA SER A 184 18.49 4.32 -27.12
C SER A 184 17.25 4.74 -26.33
N THR A 185 17.27 5.92 -25.71
CA THR A 185 16.11 6.46 -24.99
C THR A 185 14.87 6.59 -25.90
N ILE A 186 15.04 6.94 -27.17
CA ILE A 186 13.94 7.05 -28.13
C ILE A 186 13.31 5.68 -28.41
N THR A 187 14.13 4.63 -28.58
CA THR A 187 13.62 3.27 -28.79
C THR A 187 12.99 2.68 -27.52
N PHE A 188 13.48 3.07 -26.33
CA PHE A 188 12.81 2.78 -25.07
C PHE A 188 11.41 3.39 -25.01
N THR A 189 11.27 4.69 -25.29
CA THR A 189 9.96 5.35 -25.29
C THR A 189 9.03 4.77 -26.36
N LYS A 190 9.54 4.45 -27.55
CA LYS A 190 8.74 3.79 -28.61
C LYS A 190 8.27 2.39 -28.21
N ARG A 191 9.07 1.65 -27.44
CA ARG A 191 8.71 0.30 -26.97
C ARG A 191 7.51 0.32 -26.02
N TYR A 192 7.44 1.35 -25.17
CA TYR A 192 6.48 1.47 -24.08
C TYR A 192 5.44 2.59 -24.30
N SER A 193 5.39 3.19 -25.49
CA SER A 193 4.51 4.33 -25.79
C SER A 193 3.03 4.00 -25.61
N TYR A 194 2.58 2.82 -26.03
CA TYR A 194 1.18 2.40 -25.86
C TYR A 194 0.78 2.29 -24.40
N GLN A 195 1.70 1.89 -23.51
CA GLN A 195 1.43 1.84 -22.07
C GLN A 195 1.31 3.25 -21.48
N ILE A 196 2.20 4.16 -21.87
CA ILE A 196 2.16 5.57 -21.46
C ILE A 196 0.85 6.22 -21.93
N VAL A 197 0.46 6.00 -23.19
CA VAL A 197 -0.80 6.50 -23.76
C VAL A 197 -2.00 5.90 -23.02
N ALA A 198 -1.99 4.60 -22.72
CA ALA A 198 -3.06 3.96 -21.94
C ALA A 198 -3.16 4.55 -20.52
N GLY A 199 -2.03 4.77 -19.84
CA GLY A 199 -1.99 5.43 -18.53
C GLY A 199 -2.55 6.85 -18.57
N ILE A 200 -2.17 7.65 -19.58
CA ILE A 200 -2.72 9.00 -19.78
C ILE A 200 -4.23 8.92 -20.04
N LEU A 201 -4.70 8.00 -20.89
CA LEU A 201 -6.11 7.84 -21.18
C LEU A 201 -6.91 7.48 -19.92
N VAL A 202 -6.43 6.54 -19.10
CA VAL A 202 -7.07 6.21 -17.81
C VAL A 202 -7.12 7.44 -16.89
N GLY A 203 -6.03 8.23 -16.83
CA GLY A 203 -5.98 9.45 -16.04
C GLY A 203 -6.95 10.51 -16.53
N VAL A 204 -7.07 10.71 -17.84
CA VAL A 204 -8.02 11.63 -18.46
C VAL A 204 -9.45 11.18 -18.20
N ILE A 205 -9.78 9.90 -18.40
CA ILE A 205 -11.11 9.35 -18.09
C ILE A 205 -11.45 9.59 -16.63
N TYR A 206 -10.52 9.31 -15.71
CA TYR A 206 -10.70 9.57 -14.29
C TYR A 206 -11.01 11.05 -14.02
N MET A 207 -10.24 11.98 -14.60
CA MET A 207 -10.44 13.41 -14.39
C MET A 207 -11.77 13.90 -14.98
N VAL A 208 -12.16 13.41 -16.16
CA VAL A 208 -13.46 13.70 -16.78
C VAL A 208 -14.60 13.21 -15.90
N LEU A 209 -14.50 12.01 -15.31
CA LEU A 209 -15.51 11.51 -14.39
C LEU A 209 -15.51 12.28 -13.08
N LEU A 210 -14.35 12.57 -12.50
CA LEU A 210 -14.22 13.27 -11.23
C LEU A 210 -14.87 14.66 -11.26
N TYR A 211 -14.62 15.42 -12.33
CA TYR A 211 -15.11 16.80 -12.47
C TYR A 211 -16.43 16.90 -13.25
N GLY A 212 -16.67 16.00 -14.19
CA GLY A 212 -17.79 16.06 -15.11
C GLY A 212 -19.04 15.33 -14.65
N LEU A 213 -18.94 14.32 -13.77
CA LEU A 213 -20.09 13.54 -13.34
C LEU A 213 -21.00 14.34 -12.40
N TYR A 214 -22.32 14.27 -12.65
CA TYR A 214 -23.32 14.87 -11.77
C TYR A 214 -23.62 13.96 -10.61
N VAL A 215 -23.55 14.50 -9.40
CA VAL A 215 -23.86 13.79 -8.17
C VAL A 215 -25.24 14.25 -7.69
N PRO A 216 -26.28 13.40 -7.80
CA PRO A 216 -27.60 13.72 -7.30
C PRO A 216 -27.64 13.69 -5.76
N ASP A 217 -28.71 14.24 -5.22
CA ASP A 217 -29.04 14.09 -3.80
C ASP A 217 -29.30 12.61 -3.48
N TRP A 218 -28.94 12.19 -2.27
CA TRP A 218 -29.01 10.79 -1.87
C TRP A 218 -29.31 10.67 -0.38
N ASN A 219 -29.80 9.51 0.04
CA ASN A 219 -30.21 9.25 1.42
C ASN A 219 -29.44 8.06 1.96
N PHE A 220 -29.06 8.09 3.24
CA PHE A 220 -28.45 6.94 3.90
C PHE A 220 -29.14 6.61 5.22
N ASP A 221 -29.08 5.34 5.61
CA ASP A 221 -29.64 4.85 6.85
C ASP A 221 -28.68 5.09 8.03
N ALA A 222 -29.20 5.74 9.07
CA ALA A 222 -28.51 6.04 10.32
C ALA A 222 -28.61 4.86 11.34
N SER A 223 -29.19 3.73 10.96
CA SER A 223 -29.42 2.56 11.82
C SER A 223 -28.17 1.92 12.43
N SER A 224 -26.97 2.21 11.92
CA SER A 224 -25.68 1.77 12.47
C SER A 224 -25.16 2.65 13.63
N LEU A 225 -25.85 3.74 13.95
CA LEU A 225 -25.42 4.70 14.98
C LEU A 225 -25.88 4.30 16.39
N THR A 226 -25.10 4.68 17.41
CA THR A 226 -25.46 4.47 18.82
C THR A 226 -26.76 5.19 19.17
N MET A 227 -27.51 4.65 20.13
CA MET A 227 -28.81 5.21 20.55
C MET A 227 -28.74 6.72 20.83
N THR A 228 -27.66 7.19 21.47
CA THR A 228 -27.39 8.60 21.77
C THR A 228 -27.30 9.48 20.51
N GLN A 229 -26.62 8.99 19.47
CA GLN A 229 -26.51 9.69 18.18
C GLN A 229 -27.84 9.69 17.42
N ARG A 230 -28.62 8.60 17.53
CA ARG A 230 -29.94 8.47 16.91
C ARG A 230 -30.96 9.45 17.51
N THR A 231 -30.96 9.64 18.83
CA THR A 231 -31.79 10.64 19.51
C THR A 231 -31.44 12.08 19.13
N LEU A 232 -30.18 12.36 18.82
CA LEU A 232 -29.72 13.69 18.38
C LEU A 232 -30.16 14.04 16.95
N LEU A 233 -30.31 13.04 16.08
CA LEU A 233 -30.58 13.24 14.65
C LEU A 233 -32.07 13.19 14.28
N GLY A 234 -32.93 12.72 15.18
CA GLY A 234 -34.39 12.79 15.03
C GLY A 234 -35.01 11.96 13.89
N ALA A 235 -34.21 11.24 13.08
CA ALA A 235 -34.70 10.43 11.96
C ALA A 235 -33.79 9.21 11.69
N ASN A 236 -34.41 8.09 11.29
CA ASN A 236 -33.71 6.86 10.91
C ASN A 236 -32.94 6.99 9.59
N SER A 237 -33.33 7.91 8.71
CA SER A 237 -32.67 8.17 7.43
C SER A 237 -32.33 9.65 7.32
N GLN A 238 -31.14 9.94 6.80
CA GLN A 238 -30.70 11.32 6.56
C GLN A 238 -30.52 11.57 5.06
N THR A 239 -30.99 12.73 4.60
CA THR A 239 -30.82 13.18 3.21
C THR A 239 -29.60 14.06 3.09
N VAL A 240 -28.78 13.78 2.09
CA VAL A 240 -27.61 14.55 1.71
C VAL A 240 -27.92 15.28 0.41
N TYR A 241 -27.98 16.60 0.51
CA TYR A 241 -28.17 17.49 -0.63
C TYR A 241 -26.83 17.78 -1.29
N CYS A 242 -26.68 17.31 -2.53
CA CYS A 242 -25.52 17.50 -3.37
C CYS A 242 -25.88 18.37 -4.58
N GLY A 243 -26.67 17.83 -5.52
CA GLY A 243 -27.11 18.55 -6.71
C GLY A 243 -26.00 19.23 -7.56
N ILE A 244 -24.76 18.74 -7.52
CA ILE A 244 -23.58 19.43 -8.10
C ILE A 244 -22.70 18.53 -8.97
N ARG A 245 -21.84 19.16 -9.80
CA ARG A 245 -20.75 18.52 -10.54
C ARG A 245 -19.40 18.96 -9.99
N GLY A 246 -18.43 18.07 -10.02
CA GLY A 246 -17.02 18.39 -9.76
C GLY A 246 -16.68 18.83 -8.33
N SER A 247 -17.52 18.51 -7.36
CA SER A 247 -17.16 18.70 -5.95
C SER A 247 -16.11 17.68 -5.52
N LEU A 248 -15.06 18.18 -4.87
CA LEU A 248 -14.04 17.38 -4.21
C LEU A 248 -14.26 17.32 -2.69
N GLU A 249 -15.24 18.06 -2.17
CA GLU A 249 -15.58 18.09 -0.76
C GLU A 249 -16.48 16.90 -0.39
N PRO A 250 -16.34 16.35 0.82
CA PRO A 250 -17.24 15.32 1.28
C PRO A 250 -18.64 15.91 1.49
N PRO A 251 -19.71 15.13 1.29
CA PRO A 251 -19.76 13.75 0.82
C PRO A 251 -20.07 13.64 -0.69
N CYS A 252 -20.15 14.77 -1.40
CA CYS A 252 -20.76 14.91 -2.72
C CYS A 252 -19.77 14.71 -3.87
N THR A 253 -18.84 13.77 -3.71
CA THR A 253 -17.81 13.49 -4.72
C THR A 253 -18.27 12.45 -5.73
N ALA A 254 -17.80 12.58 -6.97
CA ALA A 254 -18.07 11.63 -8.04
C ALA A 254 -17.54 10.21 -7.72
N VAL A 255 -16.39 10.12 -7.03
CA VAL A 255 -15.82 8.84 -6.57
C VAL A 255 -16.81 8.13 -5.64
N GLY A 256 -17.27 8.82 -4.59
CA GLY A 256 -18.22 8.25 -3.64
C GLY A 256 -19.56 7.90 -4.29
N PHE A 257 -20.03 8.69 -5.27
CA PHE A 257 -21.24 8.39 -6.02
C PHE A 257 -21.13 7.09 -6.83
N ILE A 258 -20.04 6.91 -7.58
CA ILE A 258 -19.82 5.67 -8.36
C ILE A 258 -19.77 4.46 -7.43
N ASP A 259 -19.07 4.58 -6.29
CA ASP A 259 -18.97 3.49 -5.33
C ASP A 259 -20.34 3.13 -4.75
N ARG A 260 -21.19 4.11 -4.39
CA ARG A 260 -22.57 3.86 -3.94
C ARG A 260 -23.42 3.15 -5.00
N VAL A 261 -23.30 3.54 -6.27
CA VAL A 261 -24.10 2.97 -7.36
C VAL A 261 -23.66 1.56 -7.72
N ILE A 262 -22.35 1.29 -7.75
CA ILE A 262 -21.82 0.00 -8.21
C ILE A 262 -21.73 -1.01 -7.06
N ILE A 263 -21.23 -0.59 -5.90
CA ILE A 263 -20.94 -1.48 -4.76
C ILE A 263 -22.16 -1.56 -3.83
N GLY A 264 -22.92 -0.48 -3.69
CA GLY A 264 -24.02 -0.35 -2.73
C GLY A 264 -23.55 0.21 -1.38
N GLU A 265 -24.42 0.99 -0.73
CA GLU A 265 -24.09 1.77 0.48
C GLU A 265 -23.70 0.91 1.68
N ASN A 266 -24.34 -0.26 1.85
CA ASN A 266 -24.07 -1.16 2.96
C ASN A 266 -22.67 -1.79 2.88
N HIS A 267 -22.10 -1.85 1.68
CA HIS A 267 -20.82 -2.47 1.38
C HIS A 267 -19.65 -1.46 1.37
N LEU A 268 -19.94 -0.19 1.65
CA LEU A 268 -18.94 0.86 1.81
C LEU A 268 -18.38 0.89 3.24
N TYR A 269 -17.23 1.54 3.38
CA TYR A 269 -16.63 1.73 4.69
C TYR A 269 -17.45 2.68 5.58
N GLN A 270 -17.82 2.20 6.76
CA GLN A 270 -18.76 2.86 7.68
C GLN A 270 -18.11 3.89 8.61
N ARG A 271 -16.78 3.96 8.66
CA ARG A 271 -16.02 4.90 9.50
C ARG A 271 -15.07 5.77 8.64
N PRO A 272 -15.59 6.57 7.71
CA PRO A 272 -14.75 7.29 6.76
C PRO A 272 -13.87 8.33 7.44
N ALA A 273 -12.72 8.61 6.82
CA ALA A 273 -11.70 9.51 7.36
C ALA A 273 -12.19 10.95 7.59
N TYR A 274 -13.17 11.43 6.80
CA TYR A 274 -13.71 12.78 7.00
C TYR A 274 -14.45 12.95 8.33
N ARG A 275 -14.80 11.87 9.06
CA ARG A 275 -15.33 11.99 10.43
C ARG A 275 -14.36 12.68 11.37
N ARG A 276 -13.08 12.75 11.01
CA ARG A 276 -12.02 13.42 11.75
C ARG A 276 -11.84 14.90 11.36
N THR A 277 -12.62 15.42 10.41
CA THR A 277 -12.56 16.84 10.05
C THR A 277 -13.18 17.70 11.15
N LYS A 278 -12.90 19.00 11.11
CA LYS A 278 -13.36 19.96 12.14
C LYS A 278 -14.88 20.06 12.20
N GLU A 279 -15.56 19.82 11.08
CA GLU A 279 -17.01 19.83 10.95
C GLU A 279 -17.66 18.62 11.65
N CYS A 280 -16.91 17.51 11.75
CA CYS A 280 -17.43 16.21 12.18
C CYS A 280 -16.87 15.70 13.51
N SER A 281 -15.82 16.32 14.06
CA SER A 281 -15.22 15.93 15.33
C SER A 281 -14.70 17.12 16.13
N VAL A 282 -15.11 17.20 17.40
CA VAL A 282 -14.54 18.16 18.37
C VAL A 282 -13.06 17.89 18.67
N ASN A 283 -12.58 16.67 18.41
CA ASN A 283 -11.19 16.27 18.62
C ASN A 283 -10.35 16.34 17.33
N SER A 284 -10.85 16.97 16.25
CA SER A 284 -10.13 17.07 14.97
C SER A 284 -8.66 17.48 15.19
N PRO A 285 -7.68 16.78 14.58
CA PRO A 285 -7.81 15.84 13.47
C PRO A 285 -8.05 14.38 13.90
N ASP A 286 -8.47 14.11 15.12
CA ASP A 286 -8.78 12.76 15.62
C ASP A 286 -10.29 12.52 15.71
N TYR A 287 -10.67 11.24 15.90
CA TYR A 287 -12.07 10.88 16.10
C TYR A 287 -12.58 11.44 17.43
N GLY A 288 -13.83 11.89 17.41
CA GLY A 288 -14.50 12.46 18.56
C GLY A 288 -16.00 12.56 18.32
N PRO A 289 -16.77 12.97 19.32
CA PRO A 289 -18.18 13.26 19.12
C PRO A 289 -18.36 14.42 18.13
N PRO A 290 -19.45 14.40 17.34
CA PRO A 290 -19.76 15.50 16.43
C PRO A 290 -20.06 16.80 17.21
N PRO A 291 -19.61 17.97 16.71
CA PRO A 291 -20.01 19.26 17.27
C PRO A 291 -21.54 19.47 17.21
N PRO A 292 -22.12 20.35 18.07
CA PRO A 292 -23.58 20.56 18.13
C PRO A 292 -24.26 20.96 16.80
N ASN A 293 -23.51 21.55 15.87
CA ASN A 293 -23.99 21.99 14.55
C ASN A 293 -23.33 21.18 13.41
N SER A 294 -22.90 19.95 13.68
CA SER A 294 -22.29 19.10 12.65
C SER A 294 -23.28 18.79 11.53
N PRO A 295 -22.85 18.81 10.26
CA PRO A 295 -23.72 18.43 9.17
C PRO A 295 -24.07 16.94 9.23
N ALA A 296 -25.29 16.58 8.82
CA ALA A 296 -25.79 15.20 8.88
C ALA A 296 -24.90 14.20 8.11
N TRP A 297 -24.25 14.65 7.03
CA TRP A 297 -23.36 13.82 6.23
C TRP A 297 -22.09 13.37 6.95
N CYS A 298 -21.73 13.92 8.11
CA CYS A 298 -20.59 13.45 8.88
C CYS A 298 -20.65 11.95 9.20
N LEU A 299 -21.85 11.37 9.20
CA LEU A 299 -22.06 9.97 9.52
C LEU A 299 -22.27 9.08 8.29
N ALA A 300 -22.33 9.66 7.09
CA ALA A 300 -22.46 8.91 5.86
C ALA A 300 -21.33 7.89 5.68
N PRO A 301 -21.56 6.77 4.97
CA PRO A 301 -20.49 5.85 4.58
C PRO A 301 -19.71 6.40 3.38
N PHE A 302 -18.43 6.07 3.29
CA PHE A 302 -17.57 6.43 2.15
C PHE A 302 -16.35 5.51 2.10
N ASP A 303 -16.06 4.93 0.94
CA ASP A 303 -14.91 4.04 0.76
C ASP A 303 -13.72 4.78 0.14
N PRO A 304 -12.60 4.95 0.87
CA PRO A 304 -11.41 5.60 0.31
C PRO A 304 -10.62 4.71 -0.64
N GLU A 305 -10.89 3.39 -0.63
CA GLU A 305 -10.27 2.42 -1.52
C GLU A 305 -11.19 2.01 -2.69
N GLY A 306 -12.25 2.79 -2.97
CA GLY A 306 -13.26 2.56 -4.02
C GLY A 306 -12.77 2.34 -5.46
N ILE A 307 -13.72 2.05 -6.37
CA ILE A 307 -13.46 1.59 -7.74
C ILE A 307 -12.82 2.68 -8.58
N LEU A 308 -13.43 3.88 -8.62
CA LEU A 308 -12.94 4.97 -9.48
C LEU A 308 -11.54 5.42 -9.02
N SER A 309 -11.33 5.61 -7.72
CA SER A 309 -10.02 6.01 -7.20
C SER A 309 -8.96 4.90 -7.33
N SER A 310 -9.36 3.63 -7.45
CA SER A 310 -8.44 2.52 -7.76
C SER A 310 -7.87 2.60 -9.18
N LEU A 311 -8.56 3.25 -10.14
CA LEU A 311 -8.03 3.49 -11.48
C LEU A 311 -6.84 4.45 -11.46
N MET A 312 -6.93 5.54 -10.69
CA MET A 312 -5.79 6.45 -10.51
C MET A 312 -4.66 5.77 -9.72
N ALA A 313 -4.99 4.92 -8.74
CA ALA A 313 -3.99 4.09 -8.04
C ALA A 313 -3.24 3.14 -8.97
N ALA A 314 -3.92 2.57 -9.97
CA ALA A 314 -3.28 1.75 -10.99
C ALA A 314 -2.24 2.56 -11.80
N ILE A 315 -2.42 3.87 -11.99
CA ILE A 315 -1.40 4.72 -12.65
C ILE A 315 -0.13 4.79 -11.81
N THR A 316 -0.20 4.87 -10.47
CA THR A 316 1.00 4.77 -9.62
C THR A 316 1.73 3.44 -9.81
N CYS A 317 0.98 2.34 -9.98
CA CYS A 317 1.55 1.04 -10.34
C CYS A 317 2.24 1.08 -11.72
N LEU A 318 1.66 1.76 -12.71
CA LEU A 318 2.29 1.96 -14.03
C LEU A 318 3.56 2.80 -13.97
N VAL A 319 3.61 3.84 -13.12
CA VAL A 319 4.85 4.60 -12.90
C VAL A 319 5.93 3.67 -12.35
N GLY A 320 5.60 2.84 -11.35
CA GLY A 320 6.51 1.82 -10.83
C GLY A 320 6.96 0.81 -11.90
N LEU A 321 6.06 0.40 -12.79
CA LEU A 321 6.38 -0.49 -13.92
C LEU A 321 7.48 0.10 -14.81
N HIS A 322 7.41 1.39 -15.13
CA HIS A 322 8.45 2.06 -15.91
C HIS A 322 9.80 2.14 -15.19
N TYR A 323 9.82 2.30 -13.85
CA TYR A 323 11.06 2.19 -13.06
C TYR A 323 11.67 0.80 -13.20
N GLY A 324 10.81 -0.22 -13.20
CA GLY A 324 11.19 -1.59 -13.46
C GLY A 324 11.74 -1.82 -14.87
N HIS A 325 11.23 -1.15 -15.91
CA HIS A 325 11.78 -1.25 -17.27
C HIS A 325 13.19 -0.67 -17.38
N VAL A 326 13.47 0.41 -16.66
CA VAL A 326 14.83 1.00 -16.59
C VAL A 326 15.82 -0.02 -16.00
N LEU A 327 15.43 -0.80 -14.98
CA LEU A 327 16.26 -1.88 -14.43
C LEU A 327 16.56 -2.99 -15.44
N VAL A 328 15.56 -3.32 -16.27
CA VAL A 328 15.67 -4.40 -17.27
C VAL A 328 16.61 -4.02 -18.42
N HIS A 329 16.54 -2.77 -18.90
CA HIS A 329 17.24 -2.33 -20.11
C HIS A 329 18.55 -1.59 -19.83
N CYS A 330 18.59 -0.70 -18.84
CA CYS A 330 19.79 0.05 -18.51
C CYS A 330 20.67 -0.82 -17.60
N LYS A 331 21.87 -1.19 -18.05
CA LYS A 331 22.82 -1.95 -17.21
C LYS A 331 23.68 -1.03 -16.33
N ASP A 332 23.94 0.19 -16.79
CA ASP A 332 24.76 1.16 -16.07
C ASP A 332 24.05 1.70 -14.82
N GLN A 333 24.73 1.62 -13.67
CA GLN A 333 24.16 2.00 -12.37
C GLN A 333 23.95 3.52 -12.24
N LYS A 334 24.85 4.35 -12.79
CA LYS A 334 24.74 5.81 -12.73
C LYS A 334 23.59 6.30 -13.62
N GLN A 335 23.47 5.73 -14.81
CA GLN A 335 22.40 6.04 -15.75
C GLN A 335 21.03 5.69 -15.17
N ARG A 336 20.89 4.56 -14.46
CA ARG A 336 19.65 4.21 -13.73
C ARG A 336 19.23 5.31 -12.76
N ILE A 337 20.16 5.74 -11.89
CA ILE A 337 19.91 6.80 -10.91
C ILE A 337 19.50 8.09 -11.59
N ILE A 338 20.23 8.50 -12.64
CA ILE A 338 19.91 9.74 -13.37
C ILE A 338 18.51 9.67 -13.97
N ILE A 339 18.18 8.58 -14.68
CA ILE A 339 16.86 8.42 -15.30
C ILE A 339 15.76 8.45 -14.24
N TRP A 340 15.92 7.70 -13.15
CA TRP A 340 14.95 7.66 -12.06
C TRP A 340 14.79 8.99 -11.34
N PHE A 341 15.86 9.75 -11.15
CA PHE A 341 15.77 11.06 -10.52
C PHE A 341 15.11 12.08 -11.45
N VAL A 342 15.48 12.09 -12.73
CA VAL A 342 14.90 12.93 -13.77
C VAL A 342 13.42 12.60 -14.02
N SER A 343 12.97 11.36 -13.80
CA SER A 343 11.55 11.02 -13.86
C SER A 343 10.79 11.35 -12.57
N SER A 344 11.42 11.26 -11.39
CA SER A 344 10.78 11.53 -10.10
C SER A 344 10.55 13.01 -9.81
N LEU A 345 11.57 13.84 -10.00
CA LEU A 345 11.50 15.26 -9.61
C LEU A 345 10.40 16.03 -10.34
N PRO A 346 10.20 15.87 -11.67
CA PRO A 346 9.11 16.56 -12.36
C PRO A 346 7.73 16.12 -11.86
N LEU A 347 7.54 14.84 -11.49
CA LEU A 347 6.29 14.38 -10.91
C LEU A 347 6.03 15.07 -9.56
N LEU A 348 7.03 15.15 -8.68
CA LEU A 348 6.90 15.88 -7.41
C LEU A 348 6.54 17.35 -7.64
N ILE A 349 7.29 18.05 -8.49
CA ILE A 349 7.08 19.47 -8.78
C ILE A 349 5.70 19.69 -9.37
N LEU A 350 5.29 18.90 -10.38
CA LEU A 350 4.00 19.02 -11.03
C LEU A 350 2.85 18.69 -10.06
N GLY A 351 3.02 17.71 -9.18
CA GLY A 351 2.02 17.36 -8.17
C GLY A 351 1.77 18.50 -7.18
N TYR A 352 2.82 19.15 -6.67
CA TYR A 352 2.69 20.32 -5.81
C TYR A 352 2.16 21.54 -6.57
N LEU A 353 2.59 21.76 -7.82
CA LEU A 353 2.06 22.82 -8.67
C LEU A 353 0.54 22.67 -8.85
N LEU A 354 0.07 21.46 -9.16
CA LEU A 354 -1.36 21.15 -9.26
C LEU A 354 -2.09 21.40 -7.94
N SER A 355 -1.47 21.08 -6.81
CA SER A 355 -2.03 21.38 -5.48
C SER A 355 -2.23 22.87 -5.25
N VAL A 356 -1.30 23.71 -5.71
CA VAL A 356 -1.39 25.17 -5.58
C VAL A 356 -2.38 25.75 -6.58
N THR A 357 -2.52 25.17 -7.78
CA THR A 357 -3.45 25.66 -8.82
C THR A 357 -4.89 25.17 -8.65
N GLY A 358 -5.20 24.41 -7.59
CA GLY A 358 -6.58 24.08 -7.21
C GLY A 358 -6.98 22.60 -7.26
N VAL A 359 -6.05 21.67 -7.50
CA VAL A 359 -6.29 20.21 -7.36
C VAL A 359 -5.73 19.75 -6.01
N PRO A 360 -6.52 19.72 -4.93
CA PRO A 360 -6.02 19.43 -3.59
C PRO A 360 -5.40 18.03 -3.48
N LEU A 361 -4.41 17.87 -2.60
CA LEU A 361 -3.87 16.56 -2.23
C LEU A 361 -4.92 15.81 -1.41
N SER A 362 -5.46 14.72 -1.94
CA SER A 362 -6.39 13.85 -1.20
C SER A 362 -6.12 12.39 -1.52
N LYS A 363 -5.75 11.63 -0.48
CA LYS A 363 -5.64 10.17 -0.52
C LYS A 363 -7.00 9.52 -0.83
N GLN A 364 -8.08 10.04 -0.23
CA GLN A 364 -9.40 9.42 -0.26
C GLN A 364 -10.01 9.44 -1.66
N LEU A 365 -9.76 10.52 -2.41
CA LEU A 365 -10.12 10.59 -3.83
C LEU A 365 -9.03 10.02 -4.72
N TYR A 366 -7.78 9.92 -4.23
CA TYR A 366 -6.60 9.64 -5.05
C TYR A 366 -6.47 10.68 -6.17
N THR A 367 -6.44 11.96 -5.81
CA THR A 367 -6.38 13.07 -6.78
C THR A 367 -5.13 13.01 -7.65
N LEU A 368 -5.18 13.66 -8.82
CA LEU A 368 -4.04 13.69 -9.75
C LEU A 368 -2.78 14.30 -9.11
N SER A 369 -2.94 15.37 -8.33
CA SER A 369 -1.84 15.98 -7.57
C SER A 369 -1.25 15.00 -6.54
N TYR A 370 -2.10 14.31 -5.79
CA TYR A 370 -1.68 13.29 -4.83
C TYR A 370 -0.94 12.13 -5.50
N MET A 371 -1.44 11.64 -6.64
CA MET A 371 -0.80 10.59 -7.44
C MET A 371 0.61 11.01 -7.87
N PHE A 372 0.77 12.22 -8.41
CA PHE A 372 2.08 12.72 -8.84
C PHE A 372 3.06 12.90 -7.69
N VAL A 373 2.64 13.51 -6.57
CA VAL A 373 3.52 13.70 -5.41
C VAL A 373 3.96 12.36 -4.84
N THR A 374 3.03 11.42 -4.64
CA THR A 374 3.35 10.14 -4.01
C THR A 374 4.10 9.18 -4.93
N ALA A 375 3.80 9.16 -6.24
CA ALA A 375 4.57 8.39 -7.21
C ALA A 375 6.00 8.92 -7.36
N GLY A 376 6.18 10.24 -7.41
CA GLY A 376 7.50 10.87 -7.43
C GLY A 376 8.29 10.60 -6.14
N ALA A 377 7.65 10.70 -4.97
CA ALA A 377 8.28 10.34 -3.69
C ALA A 377 8.69 8.86 -3.63
N SER A 378 7.85 7.96 -4.18
CA SER A 378 8.17 6.52 -4.30
C SER A 378 9.45 6.30 -5.10
N GLY A 379 9.58 6.99 -6.24
CA GLY A 379 10.76 6.89 -7.10
C GLY A 379 12.02 7.48 -6.47
N VAL A 380 11.93 8.61 -5.75
CA VAL A 380 13.06 9.16 -4.98
C VAL A 380 13.49 8.17 -3.89
N LEU A 381 12.54 7.65 -3.11
CA LEU A 381 12.83 6.71 -2.04
C LEU A 381 13.50 5.44 -2.57
N LEU A 382 12.97 4.84 -3.64
CA LEU A 382 13.59 3.67 -4.27
C LEU A 382 15.00 4.00 -4.79
N THR A 383 15.21 5.18 -5.38
CA THR A 383 16.52 5.60 -5.88
C THR A 383 17.54 5.71 -4.75
N VAL A 384 17.15 6.30 -3.61
CA VAL A 384 18.00 6.41 -2.41
C VAL A 384 18.33 5.03 -1.85
N ILE A 385 17.34 4.15 -1.71
CA ILE A 385 17.55 2.78 -1.22
C ILE A 385 18.47 2.00 -2.18
N TYR A 386 18.26 2.11 -3.50
CA TYR A 386 19.13 1.49 -4.50
C TYR A 386 20.58 1.98 -4.38
N PHE A 387 20.80 3.28 -4.23
CA PHE A 387 22.14 3.84 -4.03
C PHE A 387 22.81 3.29 -2.76
N ILE A 388 22.09 3.24 -1.63
CA ILE A 388 22.63 2.77 -0.34
C ILE A 388 22.93 1.26 -0.38
N VAL A 389 21.99 0.46 -0.89
CA VAL A 389 22.01 -1.01 -0.75
C VAL A 389 22.75 -1.69 -1.90
N ASP A 390 22.51 -1.26 -3.13
CA ASP A 390 23.03 -1.95 -4.32
C ASP A 390 24.34 -1.33 -4.84
N ILE A 391 24.58 -0.04 -4.62
CA ILE A 391 25.84 0.63 -5.02
C ILE A 391 26.82 0.72 -3.85
N ARG A 392 26.42 1.35 -2.74
CA ARG A 392 27.27 1.51 -1.55
C ARG A 392 27.40 0.21 -0.74
N CYS A 393 26.63 -0.82 -1.06
CA CYS A 393 26.66 -2.14 -0.42
C CYS A 393 26.46 -2.10 1.11
N ILE A 394 25.74 -1.09 1.62
CA ILE A 394 25.44 -0.95 3.05
C ILE A 394 24.22 -1.82 3.37
N ARG A 395 24.47 -3.10 3.67
CA ARG A 395 23.42 -4.12 3.85
C ARG A 395 23.05 -4.40 5.30
N ASN A 396 24.00 -4.33 6.22
CA ASN A 396 23.78 -4.69 7.63
C ASN A 396 22.58 -3.95 8.29
N PRO A 397 22.44 -2.61 8.18
CA PRO A 397 21.31 -1.92 8.80
C PRO A 397 19.98 -2.13 8.05
N THR A 398 20.03 -2.52 6.76
CA THR A 398 18.84 -2.71 5.94
C THR A 398 18.35 -4.16 5.93
N LEU A 399 19.07 -5.05 6.61
CA LEU A 399 18.87 -6.49 6.59
C LEU A 399 17.51 -6.89 7.20
N LEU A 400 17.10 -6.23 8.28
CA LEU A 400 15.78 -6.39 8.87
C LEU A 400 14.66 -6.09 7.86
N PHE A 401 14.76 -4.94 7.19
CA PHE A 401 13.80 -4.52 6.17
C PHE A 401 13.85 -5.43 4.94
N GLN A 402 15.02 -5.92 4.55
CA GLN A 402 15.13 -6.89 3.47
C GLN A 402 14.31 -8.15 3.79
N TRP A 403 14.46 -8.72 4.99
CA TRP A 403 13.70 -9.91 5.39
C TRP A 403 12.19 -9.66 5.41
N MET A 404 11.76 -8.55 6.00
CA MET A 404 10.35 -8.14 5.99
C MET A 404 9.83 -8.02 4.56
N GLY A 405 10.59 -7.39 3.67
CA GLY A 405 10.24 -7.20 2.27
C GLY A 405 10.14 -8.49 1.46
N MET A 406 10.95 -9.48 1.79
CA MET A 406 10.88 -10.80 1.16
C MET A 406 9.59 -11.55 1.48
N ASN A 407 8.97 -11.25 2.64
CA ASN A 407 7.73 -11.83 3.15
C ASN A 407 6.64 -10.77 3.39
N ALA A 408 6.68 -9.67 2.62
CA ALA A 408 5.89 -8.46 2.91
C ALA A 408 4.38 -8.71 3.05
N LEU A 409 3.81 -9.58 2.22
CA LEU A 409 2.37 -9.86 2.23
C LEU A 409 1.93 -10.65 3.47
N VAL A 410 2.78 -11.53 4.00
CA VAL A 410 2.50 -12.29 5.23
C VAL A 410 2.54 -11.36 6.43
N VAL A 411 3.59 -10.54 6.50
CA VAL A 411 3.71 -9.54 7.58
C VAL A 411 2.56 -8.54 7.50
N TYR A 412 2.18 -8.09 6.30
CA TYR A 412 0.98 -7.27 6.09
C TYR A 412 -0.27 -7.93 6.65
N ALA A 413 -0.55 -9.17 6.25
CA ALA A 413 -1.78 -9.86 6.66
C ALA A 413 -1.84 -10.13 8.17
N LEU A 414 -0.70 -10.39 8.82
CA LEU A 414 -0.67 -10.72 10.25
C LEU A 414 -0.57 -9.50 11.16
N ALA A 415 0.17 -8.46 10.73
CA ALA A 415 0.37 -7.23 11.48
C ALA A 415 -0.77 -6.22 11.22
N ALA A 416 -0.94 -5.76 9.97
CA ALA A 416 -1.89 -4.69 9.65
C ALA A 416 -3.36 -5.09 9.72
N CYS A 417 -3.67 -6.38 9.62
CA CYS A 417 -5.06 -6.85 9.81
C CYS A 417 -5.32 -7.28 11.25
N ASP A 418 -4.46 -6.88 12.21
CA ASP A 418 -4.58 -7.13 13.64
C ASP A 418 -4.69 -8.62 14.04
N ILE A 419 -4.42 -9.57 13.13
CA ILE A 419 -4.61 -11.01 13.38
C ILE A 419 -3.73 -11.46 14.54
N PHE A 420 -2.46 -11.05 14.54
CA PHE A 420 -1.54 -11.42 15.60
C PHE A 420 -1.84 -10.70 16.93
N PRO A 421 -2.00 -9.36 16.97
CA PRO A 421 -2.47 -8.69 18.18
C PRO A 421 -3.77 -9.27 18.74
N ALA A 422 -4.75 -9.60 17.91
CA ALA A 422 -6.01 -10.22 18.32
C ALA A 422 -5.80 -11.62 18.92
N ALA A 423 -4.95 -12.44 18.31
CA ALA A 423 -4.60 -13.76 18.85
C ALA A 423 -3.90 -13.66 20.22
N VAL A 424 -2.96 -12.73 20.37
CA VAL A 424 -2.24 -12.49 21.64
C VAL A 424 -3.18 -11.88 22.69
N GLN A 425 -4.10 -11.01 22.28
CA GLN A 425 -5.11 -10.43 23.17
C GLN A 425 -6.04 -11.48 23.79
N GLY A 426 -6.28 -12.60 23.09
CA GLY A 426 -7.06 -13.73 23.62
C GLY A 426 -6.51 -14.26 24.96
N PHE A 427 -5.24 -14.01 25.28
CA PHE A 427 -4.65 -14.26 26.58
C PHE A 427 -4.85 -13.06 27.52
N TYR A 428 -5.83 -13.15 28.42
CA TYR A 428 -6.14 -12.11 29.40
C TYR A 428 -6.22 -12.66 30.83
N TRP A 429 -5.99 -11.79 31.82
CA TRP A 429 -6.07 -12.14 33.24
C TRP A 429 -7.31 -11.56 33.89
N ARG A 430 -8.25 -12.45 34.27
CA ARG A 430 -9.56 -12.16 34.90
C ARG A 430 -10.55 -11.34 34.06
N SER A 431 -10.11 -10.26 33.43
CA SER A 431 -10.94 -9.38 32.58
C SER A 431 -10.29 -9.19 31.21
N PRO A 432 -11.07 -9.15 30.10
CA PRO A 432 -10.57 -8.90 28.74
C PRO A 432 -9.79 -7.59 28.58
N GLU A 433 -10.07 -6.60 29.43
CA GLU A 433 -9.35 -5.32 29.46
C GLU A 433 -7.88 -5.48 29.90
N ASN A 434 -7.60 -6.51 30.70
CA ASN A 434 -6.28 -6.88 31.21
C ASN A 434 -5.65 -7.98 30.34
N ASN A 435 -5.60 -7.74 29.04
CA ASN A 435 -4.93 -8.63 28.09
C ASN A 435 -3.42 -8.34 28.00
N LEU A 436 -2.68 -9.30 27.47
CA LEU A 436 -1.21 -9.24 27.38
C LEU A 436 -0.71 -8.03 26.57
N VAL A 437 -1.42 -7.68 25.49
CA VAL A 437 -1.08 -6.54 24.62
C VAL A 437 -1.19 -5.23 25.39
N ASN A 438 -2.35 -4.95 25.99
CA ASN A 438 -2.59 -3.76 26.80
C ASN A 438 -1.62 -3.67 27.98
N LEU A 439 -1.28 -4.80 28.61
CA LEU A 439 -0.31 -4.84 29.70
C LEU A 439 1.08 -4.41 29.23
N SER A 440 1.54 -4.94 28.10
CA SER A 440 2.86 -4.59 27.53
C SER A 440 2.94 -3.13 27.10
N GLU A 441 1.86 -2.58 26.52
CA GLU A 441 1.79 -1.16 26.16
C GLU A 441 1.81 -0.27 27.41
N ARG A 442 0.95 -0.55 28.41
CA ARG A 442 0.91 0.20 29.68
C ARG A 442 2.23 0.16 30.44
N LEU A 443 2.94 -0.97 30.40
CA LEU A 443 4.27 -1.09 31.00
C LEU A 443 5.25 -0.10 30.36
N LEU A 444 5.26 -0.02 29.03
CA LEU A 444 6.13 0.93 28.31
C LEU A 444 5.71 2.38 28.54
N GLN A 445 4.41 2.68 28.54
CA GLN A 445 3.88 4.01 28.89
C GLN A 445 4.30 4.43 30.31
N TRP A 446 4.29 3.50 31.26
CA TRP A 446 4.77 3.73 32.63
C TRP A 446 6.28 3.97 32.70
N ILE A 447 7.10 3.15 32.01
CA ILE A 447 8.56 3.30 31.95
C ILE A 447 8.96 4.66 31.39
N PHE A 448 8.33 5.08 30.30
CA PHE A 448 8.64 6.33 29.60
C PHE A 448 7.88 7.55 30.15
N ARG A 449 7.02 7.38 31.16
CA ARG A 449 6.18 8.42 31.77
C ARG A 449 5.39 9.24 30.76
N SER A 450 4.97 8.62 29.66
CA SER A 450 4.20 9.28 28.61
C SER A 450 3.46 8.26 27.76
N ASP A 451 2.16 8.46 27.59
CA ASP A 451 1.32 7.60 26.76
C ASP A 451 1.81 7.59 25.30
N LYS A 452 2.09 8.77 24.75
CA LYS A 452 2.54 8.94 23.36
C LYS A 452 3.86 8.23 23.08
N TRP A 453 4.87 8.47 23.91
CA TRP A 453 6.20 7.88 23.72
C TRP A 453 6.22 6.39 24.08
N GLY A 454 5.43 5.96 25.07
CA GLY A 454 5.26 4.54 25.40
C GLY A 454 4.67 3.75 24.24
N THR A 455 3.58 4.25 23.63
CA THR A 455 2.97 3.64 22.43
C THR A 455 3.97 3.62 21.27
N LEU A 456 4.72 4.71 21.03
CA LEU A 456 5.72 4.73 19.96
C LEU A 456 6.80 3.65 20.13
N ILE A 457 7.32 3.48 21.36
CA ILE A 457 8.33 2.45 21.65
C ILE A 457 7.72 1.04 21.52
N PHE A 458 6.48 0.84 21.96
CA PHE A 458 5.76 -0.43 21.77
C PHE A 458 5.71 -0.81 20.28
N VAL A 459 5.36 0.15 19.42
CA VAL A 459 5.29 -0.07 17.96
C VAL A 459 6.67 -0.35 17.35
N PHE A 460 7.74 0.28 17.83
CA PHE A 460 9.10 -0.08 17.40
C PHE A 460 9.49 -1.50 17.81
N VAL A 461 9.11 -1.94 19.01
CA VAL A 461 9.30 -3.33 19.46
C VAL A 461 8.52 -4.30 18.56
N GLU A 462 7.31 -3.94 18.17
CA GLU A 462 6.50 -4.72 17.22
C GLU A 462 7.15 -4.83 15.84
N ILE A 463 7.67 -3.72 15.28
CA ILE A 463 8.40 -3.74 14.00
C ILE A 463 9.63 -4.64 14.09
N LEU A 464 10.39 -4.57 15.19
CA LEU A 464 11.55 -5.45 15.41
C LEU A 464 11.12 -6.91 15.50
N PHE A 465 10.06 -7.21 16.25
CA PHE A 465 9.49 -8.55 16.35
C PHE A 465 9.14 -9.12 14.97
N TRP A 466 8.42 -8.36 14.14
CA TRP A 466 8.08 -8.78 12.78
C TRP A 466 9.29 -8.96 11.88
N GLY A 467 10.32 -8.13 12.06
CA GLY A 467 11.60 -8.29 11.38
C GLY A 467 12.30 -9.60 11.74
N PHE A 468 12.29 -10.01 13.02
CA PHE A 468 12.83 -11.31 13.44
C PHE A 468 11.99 -12.49 12.95
N VAL A 469 10.65 -12.40 12.97
CA VAL A 469 9.76 -13.42 12.42
C VAL A 469 10.02 -13.60 10.92
N ALA A 470 10.14 -12.49 10.17
CA ALA A 470 10.48 -12.53 8.76
C ALA A 470 11.87 -13.13 8.51
N GLY A 471 12.85 -12.82 9.37
CA GLY A 471 14.19 -13.43 9.36
C GLY A 471 14.16 -14.94 9.62
N PHE A 472 13.33 -15.41 10.55
CA PHE A 472 13.13 -16.84 10.80
C PHE A 472 12.51 -17.55 9.59
N LEU A 473 11.46 -16.98 8.99
CA LEU A 473 10.86 -17.50 7.75
C LEU A 473 11.89 -17.58 6.63
N HIS A 474 12.72 -16.55 6.49
CA HIS A 474 13.81 -16.50 5.52
C HIS A 474 14.85 -17.61 5.77
N PHE A 475 15.29 -17.81 7.01
CA PHE A 475 16.21 -18.89 7.37
C PHE A 475 15.64 -20.28 7.05
N LYS A 476 14.34 -20.45 7.22
CA LYS A 476 13.62 -21.68 6.83
C LYS A 476 13.27 -21.75 5.34
N ARG A 477 13.68 -20.77 4.53
CA ARG A 477 13.38 -20.64 3.10
C ARG A 477 11.88 -20.67 2.78
N VAL A 478 11.04 -20.24 3.71
CA VAL A 478 9.59 -20.15 3.53
C VAL A 478 9.26 -18.79 2.95
N TYR A 479 8.74 -18.78 1.72
CA TYR A 479 8.25 -17.58 1.04
C TYR A 479 6.84 -17.81 0.53
N ILE A 480 5.86 -17.25 1.24
CA ILE A 480 4.46 -17.40 0.87
C ILE A 480 4.16 -16.47 -0.30
N LYS A 481 3.68 -17.06 -1.40
CA LYS A 481 3.26 -16.35 -2.61
C LYS A 481 1.79 -16.64 -2.83
N PHE A 482 1.01 -15.59 -3.06
CA PHE A 482 -0.39 -15.68 -3.45
C PHE A 482 -0.54 -15.34 -4.93
#